data_AF-A0A1B2A9J9-F1
#
_entry.id   AF-A0A1B2A9J9-F1
#
_cell.length_a   1.000
_cell.length_b   1.000
_cell.length_c   1.000
_cell.angle_alpha   90.00
_cell.angle_beta   90.00
_cell.angle_gamma   90.00
#
_symmetry.space_group_name_H-M   'P 1'
#
loop_
_entity.id
_entity.type
_entity.pdbx_description
1 polymer ?
#
loop_
_entity_poly.entity_id
_entity_poly.type
_entity_poly.pdbx_seq_one_letter_code
_entity_poly.pdbx_strand_id
1 'polypeptide(L)' 'MRVIGLLPLVLLTACAPSDTDPGPGGVTVGEAKALDEAAEMLEQRRLPPEALPQPSPSATADVTREGGEE' A
#
# COMPACT_ATOMS: atom_id res chain seq x y z
N MET A 1 -40.03 -17.88 -4.19
CA MET A 1 -39.99 -17.16 -2.89
C MET A 1 -38.67 -17.39 -2.14
N ARG A 2 -37.51 -17.30 -2.82
CA ARG A 2 -36.16 -17.45 -2.21
C ARG A 2 -35.31 -16.19 -2.25
N VAL A 3 -35.74 -15.17 -3.02
CA VAL A 3 -34.95 -13.96 -3.30
C VAL A 3 -35.17 -12.86 -2.24
N ILE A 4 -36.28 -12.94 -1.48
CA ILE A 4 -36.68 -11.93 -0.49
C ILE A 4 -35.75 -11.92 0.75
N GLY A 5 -35.03 -13.01 1.02
CA GLY A 5 -34.12 -13.11 2.17
C GLY A 5 -32.76 -12.43 2.00
N LEU A 6 -32.33 -12.09 0.77
CA LEU A 6 -31.03 -11.42 0.52
C LEU A 6 -31.11 -9.90 0.53
N LEU A 7 -32.32 -9.33 0.56
CA LEU A 7 -32.54 -7.89 0.55
C LEU A 7 -31.79 -7.11 1.66
N PRO A 8 -31.74 -7.56 2.93
CA PRO A 8 -31.04 -6.80 3.98
C PRO A 8 -29.51 -6.81 3.83
N LEU A 9 -28.93 -7.79 3.11
CA LEU A 9 -27.48 -7.92 2.96
C LEU A 9 -26.89 -6.87 2.00
N VAL A 10 -27.69 -6.40 1.05
CA VAL A 10 -27.28 -5.37 0.07
C VAL A 10 -27.26 -3.96 0.70
N LEU A 11 -28.04 -3.70 1.75
CA LEU A 11 -28.07 -2.38 2.39
C LEU A 11 -26.80 -2.07 3.20
N LEU A 12 -26.01 -3.08 3.59
CA LEU A 12 -24.77 -2.86 4.35
C LEU A 12 -23.61 -2.34 3.48
N THR A 13 -23.67 -2.46 2.15
CA THR A 13 -22.59 -1.97 1.26
C THR A 13 -22.60 -0.46 1.09
N ALA A 14 -23.58 0.25 1.65
CA ALA A 14 -23.69 1.70 1.56
C ALA A 14 -22.72 2.45 2.52
N CYS A 15 -22.07 1.75 3.45
CA CYS A 15 -21.10 2.34 4.38
C CYS A 15 -19.65 2.17 3.88
N ALA A 16 -19.45 2.30 2.56
CA ALA A 16 -18.12 2.23 1.99
C ALA A 16 -17.35 3.55 2.25
N PRO A 17 -16.08 3.50 2.68
CA PRO A 17 -15.24 4.68 2.82
C PRO A 17 -15.11 5.44 1.49
N SER A 18 -15.19 6.76 1.55
CA SER A 18 -14.87 7.65 0.42
C SER A 18 -13.35 7.82 0.29
N ASP A 19 -12.87 8.17 -0.90
CA ASP A 19 -11.42 8.33 -1.15
C ASP A 19 -10.75 9.38 -0.25
N THR A 20 -11.49 10.38 0.24
CA THR A 20 -11.00 11.42 1.15
C THR A 20 -11.14 11.06 2.63
N ASP A 21 -11.79 9.94 2.95
CA ASP A 21 -11.96 9.54 4.35
C ASP A 21 -10.60 9.15 4.94
N PRO A 22 -10.35 9.48 6.22
CA PRO A 22 -9.12 9.10 6.90
C PRO A 22 -9.05 7.58 7.00
N GLY A 23 -7.99 7.01 6.41
CA GLY A 23 -7.66 5.60 6.47
C GLY A 23 -6.63 5.27 7.57
N PRO A 24 -6.34 3.97 7.74
CA PRO A 24 -5.30 3.52 8.68
C PRO A 24 -3.93 4.06 8.27
N GLY A 25 -3.09 4.44 9.25
CA GLY A 25 -1.76 5.00 8.98
C GLY A 25 -1.74 6.50 8.72
N GLY A 26 -2.87 7.21 8.87
CA GLY A 26 -2.94 8.67 8.72
C GLY A 26 -3.01 9.15 7.26
N VAL A 27 -3.14 8.22 6.32
CA VAL A 27 -3.38 8.49 4.89
C VAL A 27 -4.86 8.30 4.59
N THR A 28 -5.36 8.99 3.59
CA THR A 28 -6.72 8.79 3.07
C THR A 28 -6.83 7.47 2.30
N VAL A 29 -8.06 6.98 2.12
CA VAL A 29 -8.30 5.74 1.36
C VAL A 29 -7.80 5.86 -0.09
N GLY A 30 -7.97 7.03 -0.71
CA GLY A 30 -7.47 7.31 -2.05
C GLY A 30 -5.94 7.36 -2.11
N GLU A 31 -5.29 7.94 -1.11
CA GLU A 31 -3.82 7.94 -1.01
C GLU A 31 -3.26 6.52 -0.86
N ALA A 32 -3.87 5.70 0.01
CA ALA A 32 -3.46 4.30 0.17
C ALA A 32 -3.55 3.53 -1.15
N LYS A 33 -4.66 3.69 -1.89
CA LYS A 33 -4.84 3.06 -3.20
C LYS A 33 -3.80 3.53 -4.22
N ALA A 34 -3.46 4.82 -4.23
CA ALA A 34 -2.44 5.36 -5.13
C ALA A 34 -1.03 4.80 -4.79
N LEU A 35 -0.73 4.60 -3.51
CA LEU A 35 0.52 3.96 -3.08
C LEU A 35 0.58 2.48 -3.49
N ASP A 36 -0.53 1.75 -3.39
CA ASP A 36 -0.62 0.36 -3.84
C ASP A 36 -0.39 0.24 -5.36
N GLU A 37 -1.00 1.13 -6.16
CA GLU A 37 -0.77 1.18 -7.61
C GLU A 37 0.71 1.46 -7.94
N ALA A 38 1.33 2.39 -7.21
CA ALA A 38 2.75 2.68 -7.36
C ALA A 38 3.62 1.47 -7.01
N ALA A 39 3.27 0.72 -5.96
CA ALA A 39 3.97 -0.51 -5.60
C ALA A 39 3.81 -1.60 -6.68
N GLU A 40 2.62 -1.75 -7.26
CA GLU A 40 2.38 -2.69 -8.36
C GLU A 40 3.24 -2.35 -9.59
N MET A 41 3.37 -1.06 -9.92
CA MET A 41 4.25 -0.57 -10.97
C MET A 41 5.73 -0.90 -10.73
N LEU A 42 6.17 -0.97 -9.48
CA LEU A 42 7.53 -1.38 -9.12
C LEU A 42 7.71 -2.90 -9.25
N GLU A 43 6.72 -3.68 -8.83
CA GLU A 43 6.73 -5.14 -8.93
C GLU A 43 6.78 -5.59 -10.40
N GLN A 44 6.05 -4.91 -11.29
CA GLN A 44 6.12 -5.15 -12.74
C GLN A 44 7.51 -4.91 -13.33
N ARG A 45 8.32 -4.07 -12.68
CA ARG A 45 9.68 -3.71 -13.10
C ARG A 45 10.75 -4.37 -12.21
N ARG A 46 10.40 -5.41 -11.47
CA ARG A 46 11.30 -6.05 -10.52
C ARG A 46 12.56 -6.55 -11.22
N LEU A 47 13.71 -6.05 -10.76
CA LEU A 47 15.01 -6.43 -11.28
C LEU A 47 15.33 -7.90 -10.89
N PRO A 48 16.02 -8.66 -11.76
CA PRO A 48 16.53 -9.96 -11.38
C PRO A 48 17.52 -9.83 -10.21
N PRO A 49 17.62 -10.84 -9.32
CA PRO A 49 18.45 -10.78 -8.12
C PRO A 49 19.92 -10.43 -8.40
N GLU A 50 20.44 -10.81 -9.57
CA GLU A 50 21.82 -10.56 -10.00
C GLU A 50 22.06 -9.09 -10.35
N ALA A 51 21.01 -8.34 -10.71
CA ALA A 51 21.07 -6.91 -11.00
C ALA A 51 20.94 -6.04 -9.74
N LEU A 52 20.56 -6.63 -8.61
CA LEU A 52 20.52 -5.92 -7.34
C LEU A 52 21.96 -5.70 -6.83
N PRO A 53 22.29 -4.48 -6.37
CA PRO A 53 23.60 -4.23 -5.79
C PRO A 53 23.82 -5.17 -4.61
N GLN A 54 24.94 -5.90 -4.64
CA GLN A 54 25.31 -6.77 -3.54
C GLN A 54 25.56 -5.90 -2.30
N PRO A 55 25.07 -6.30 -1.11
CA PRO A 55 25.32 -5.58 0.11
C PRO A 55 26.84 -5.51 0.34
N SER A 56 27.40 -4.35 0.02
CA SER A 56 28.81 -4.06 0.23
C SER A 56 28.95 -3.44 1.62
N PRO A 57 30.06 -3.71 2.33
CA PRO A 57 30.25 -3.25 3.71
C PRO A 57 30.19 -1.72 3.85
N SER A 58 30.39 -0.98 2.76
CA SER A 58 30.28 0.49 2.75
C SER A 58 28.82 0.99 2.67
N ALA A 59 27.88 0.21 2.13
CA ALA A 59 26.47 0.62 2.00
C ALA A 59 25.71 0.50 3.33
N THR A 60 26.06 -0.48 4.17
CA THR A 60 25.46 -0.66 5.50
C THR A 60 25.84 0.45 6.49
N ALA A 61 27.02 1.07 6.30
CA ALA A 61 27.47 2.19 7.12
C ALA A 61 26.69 3.49 6.85
N ASP A 62 26.13 3.63 5.65
CA ASP A 62 25.39 4.83 5.22
C ASP A 62 23.92 4.81 5.71
N VAL A 63 23.26 3.64 5.68
CA VAL A 63 21.89 3.44 6.21
C VAL A 63 21.78 3.74 7.71
N THR A 64 22.87 3.60 8.46
CA THR A 64 22.91 3.96 9.90
C THR A 64 23.21 5.45 10.12
N ARG A 65 23.75 6.15 9.11
CA ARG A 65 24.14 7.58 9.20
C ARG A 65 23.06 8.53 8.69
N GLU A 66 22.20 8.10 7.77
CA GLU A 66 21.13 8.95 7.21
C GLU A 66 19.89 9.10 8.13
N GLY A 67 19.76 8.26 9.17
CA GLY A 67 18.64 8.31 10.13
C GLY A 67 18.88 9.15 11.38
N GLY A 68 19.79 10.14 11.32
CA GLY A 68 20.32 10.80 12.51
C GLY A 68 20.57 12.31 12.43
N GLU A 69 19.76 13.07 11.69
CA GLU A 69 19.65 14.54 11.75
C GLU A 69 18.21 14.87 11.29
N GLU A 70 17.21 15.34 12.05
CA GLU A 70 17.02 15.88 13.40
C GLU A 70 15.59 15.55 13.89
#